data_AF-A0A182JD99-F1
#
_entry.id   AF-A0A182JD99-F1
#
_cell.length_a   1.000
_cell.length_b   1.000
_cell.length_c   1.000
_cell.angle_alpha   90.00
_cell.angle_beta   90.00
_cell.angle_gamma   90.00
#
_symmetry.space_group_name_H-M   'P 1'
#
loop_
_entity.id
_entity.type
_entity.pdbx_description
1 polymer ?
#
loop_
_entity_poly.entity_id
_entity_poly.type
_entity_poly.pdbx_seq_one_letter_code
_entity_poly.pdbx_strand_id
1 'polypeptide(L)'
;MLDLEVTPERSLGSTTENWEFILGMHFSQAVAIIQSQVGIIKGVQVLYSDANPLSVDVIINLPQDGIRLIFDPIQQRLKTIEVFNMKLVKLKYCSLPFNSPEVVPSIEEIEHSFGATHPGVYDAAKQLFALHFRGLSFYFPVDSKLQPGYAHGLGSLHFPSGASPVVSKMAIYSGVSVLDSRPPALPLSCYHQQLYLESATVLRNAYGTRGLRLQLYTEGSIRSLEPRKQCLTREILFGDSCQDVASNLGAPSRVFFKSEDKMKIHSPSAHRRVQSKRSDFFFNYFTLGIDVLFDARTHKTKKIILHTNYPGHYNFNMYHRCEFQLQLAADKVTEDAPLDAPVTINAYSKWDTIASRLTPAERPVVLHRVGSTNTANVFGSTFSYGYQDIIFEVMPNNYIASLTLYHPPAPFHVADWNTTTNSSSSSSSSAVSTSGNRNMLFQEPKPGQSNIRITA
;
A
#
# COMPACT_ATOMS: atom_id res chain seq x y z
N MET A 1 -1.20 23.92 -17.63
CA MET A 1 -2.54 23.48 -17.19
C MET A 1 -2.84 22.18 -17.88
N LEU A 2 -3.22 21.15 -17.14
CA LEU A 2 -3.60 19.86 -17.72
C LEU A 2 -4.88 20.03 -18.54
N ASP A 3 -5.00 19.31 -19.66
CA ASP A 3 -6.20 19.27 -20.50
C ASP A 3 -6.77 17.84 -20.51
N LEU A 4 -7.86 17.65 -19.75
CA LEU A 4 -8.32 16.34 -19.34
C LEU A 4 -9.77 16.05 -19.77
N GLU A 5 -10.02 14.80 -20.17
CA GLU A 5 -11.34 14.24 -20.45
C GLU A 5 -11.89 13.58 -19.19
N VAL A 6 -13.11 13.96 -18.81
CA VAL A 6 -13.86 13.36 -17.70
C VAL A 6 -14.68 12.20 -18.24
N THR A 7 -14.48 11.00 -17.69
CA THR A 7 -15.36 9.85 -17.94
C THR A 7 -16.05 9.46 -16.63
N PRO A 8 -17.35 9.80 -16.44
CA PRO A 8 -18.11 9.46 -15.24
C PRO A 8 -18.03 7.98 -14.89
N GLU A 9 -18.05 7.64 -13.60
CA GLU A 9 -17.86 6.28 -13.07
C GLU A 9 -16.53 5.58 -13.40
N ARG A 10 -15.63 6.21 -14.18
CA ARG A 10 -14.47 5.51 -14.73
C ARG A 10 -13.16 6.23 -14.45
N SER A 11 -12.99 7.47 -14.88
CA SER A 11 -11.64 8.00 -15.03
C SER A 11 -11.53 9.50 -15.33
N LEU A 12 -10.31 10.00 -15.18
CA LEU A 12 -9.86 11.32 -15.62
C LEU A 12 -8.59 11.13 -16.48
N GLY A 13 -8.71 11.37 -17.79
CA GLY A 13 -7.66 11.06 -18.78
C GLY A 13 -7.10 12.31 -19.45
N SER A 14 -5.85 12.26 -19.90
CA SER A 14 -5.28 13.34 -20.72
C SER A 14 -5.81 13.29 -22.14
N THR A 15 -6.10 14.46 -22.70
CA THR A 15 -6.55 14.59 -24.10
C THR A 15 -5.38 14.73 -25.09
N THR A 16 -4.20 15.10 -24.60
CA THR A 16 -3.00 15.34 -25.42
C THR A 16 -1.95 14.24 -25.28
N GLU A 17 -1.99 13.49 -24.18
CA GLU A 17 -1.02 12.46 -23.82
C GLU A 17 -1.74 11.13 -23.59
N ASN A 18 -1.06 10.01 -23.77
CA ASN A 18 -1.66 8.68 -23.60
C ASN A 18 -1.58 8.19 -22.14
N TRP A 19 -2.26 8.88 -21.22
CA TRP A 19 -2.38 8.43 -19.82
C TRP A 19 -3.74 8.79 -19.22
N GLU A 20 -4.16 7.97 -18.24
CA GLU A 20 -5.45 8.12 -17.59
C GLU A 20 -5.42 7.61 -16.15
N PHE A 21 -6.00 8.38 -15.21
CA PHE A 21 -6.28 7.90 -13.86
C PHE A 21 -7.63 7.19 -13.86
N ILE A 22 -7.63 5.89 -13.56
CA ILE A 22 -8.80 5.02 -13.66
C ILE A 22 -9.20 4.56 -12.26
N LEU A 23 -10.47 4.71 -11.91
CA LEU A 23 -11.02 4.17 -10.66
C LEU A 23 -10.74 2.67 -10.57
N GLY A 24 -10.29 2.22 -9.40
CA GLY A 24 -9.87 0.84 -9.14
C GLY A 24 -8.41 0.54 -9.44
N MET A 25 -7.68 1.43 -10.13
CA MET A 25 -6.24 1.24 -10.37
C MET A 25 -5.45 1.26 -9.05
N HIS A 26 -4.36 0.50 -8.98
CA HIS A 26 -3.53 0.45 -7.78
C HIS A 26 -2.71 1.74 -7.62
N PHE A 27 -2.41 2.13 -6.37
CA PHE A 27 -1.59 3.29 -6.03
C PHE A 27 -0.29 3.38 -6.85
N SER A 28 0.42 2.26 -7.00
CA SER A 28 1.67 2.21 -7.77
C SER A 28 1.52 2.53 -9.25
N GLN A 29 0.36 2.28 -9.85
CA GLN A 29 0.09 2.59 -11.25
C GLN A 29 -0.13 4.09 -11.44
N ALA A 30 -0.85 4.73 -10.51
CA ALA A 30 -0.99 6.18 -10.51
C ALA A 30 0.37 6.87 -10.30
N VAL A 31 1.20 6.37 -9.40
CA VAL A 31 2.57 6.88 -9.22
C VAL A 31 3.41 6.70 -10.49
N ALA A 32 3.32 5.55 -11.17
CA ALA A 32 4.03 5.32 -12.43
C ALA A 32 3.59 6.30 -13.54
N ILE A 33 2.29 6.59 -13.64
CA ILE A 33 1.76 7.63 -14.54
C ILE A 33 2.39 8.97 -14.20
N ILE A 34 2.32 9.41 -12.95
CA ILE A 34 2.88 10.70 -12.51
C ILE A 34 4.39 10.79 -12.78
N GLN A 35 5.13 9.70 -12.52
CA GLN A 35 6.57 9.62 -12.79
C GLN A 35 6.91 9.66 -14.29
N SER A 36 6.01 9.18 -15.16
CA SER A 36 6.19 9.36 -16.61
C SER A 36 5.98 10.82 -17.06
N GLN A 37 5.37 11.65 -16.21
CA GLN A 37 4.97 13.04 -16.50
C GLN A 37 5.75 14.08 -15.69
N VAL A 38 7.01 13.81 -15.30
CA VAL A 38 7.84 14.65 -14.40
C VAL A 38 8.04 16.10 -14.88
N GLY A 39 7.88 16.38 -16.18
CA GLY A 39 7.92 17.75 -16.71
C GLY A 39 6.60 18.52 -16.62
N ILE A 40 5.48 17.79 -16.51
CA ILE A 40 4.12 18.32 -16.63
C ILE A 40 3.46 18.39 -15.24
N ILE A 41 3.41 17.27 -14.52
CA ILE A 41 2.81 17.18 -13.19
C ILE A 41 3.87 17.54 -12.14
N LYS A 42 3.57 18.51 -11.28
CA LYS A 42 4.55 19.08 -10.34
C LYS A 42 4.00 19.25 -8.93
N GLY A 43 4.90 19.25 -7.95
CA GLY A 43 4.54 19.47 -6.55
C GLY A 43 3.70 18.35 -5.95
N VAL A 44 3.94 17.11 -6.38
CA VAL A 44 3.22 15.91 -5.92
C VAL A 44 3.44 15.73 -4.42
N GLN A 45 2.36 15.42 -3.69
CA GLN A 45 2.41 15.12 -2.28
C GLN A 45 1.68 13.81 -2.01
N VAL A 46 2.25 12.97 -1.16
CA VAL A 46 1.55 11.78 -0.64
C VAL A 46 1.17 12.03 0.81
N LEU A 47 -0.12 11.87 1.11
CA LEU A 47 -0.69 12.04 2.44
C LEU A 47 -1.19 10.69 2.95
N TYR A 48 -0.80 10.33 4.17
CA TYR A 48 -1.26 9.12 4.86
C TYR A 48 -1.16 9.29 6.38
N SER A 49 -1.81 8.40 7.12
CA SER A 49 -1.70 8.30 8.58
C SER A 49 -0.62 7.30 8.97
N ASP A 50 0.43 7.74 9.65
CA ASP A 50 1.49 6.87 10.16
C ASP A 50 1.00 6.02 11.36
N ALA A 51 0.15 6.61 12.21
CA ALA A 51 -0.38 5.93 13.39
C ALA A 51 -1.47 4.90 13.05
N ASN A 52 -2.36 5.24 12.11
CA ASN A 52 -3.53 4.41 11.77
C ASN A 52 -3.70 4.26 10.24
N PRO A 53 -2.75 3.61 9.54
CA PRO A 53 -2.69 3.56 8.07
C PRO A 53 -3.85 2.83 7.42
N LEU A 54 -4.61 2.01 8.16
CA LEU A 54 -5.79 1.28 7.65
C LEU A 54 -7.11 2.05 7.81
N SER A 55 -7.12 3.13 8.58
CA SER A 55 -8.35 3.87 8.92
C SER A 55 -8.55 5.16 8.14
N VAL A 56 -7.48 5.66 7.52
CA VAL A 56 -7.46 6.93 6.78
C VAL A 56 -6.95 6.65 5.38
N ASP A 57 -7.67 7.13 4.38
CA ASP A 57 -7.31 6.99 2.98
C ASP A 57 -5.88 7.46 2.69
N VAL A 58 -5.25 6.80 1.72
CA VAL A 58 -3.98 7.26 1.15
C VAL A 58 -4.30 8.23 0.03
N ILE A 59 -3.68 9.41 0.02
CA ILE A 59 -4.01 10.46 -0.94
C ILE A 59 -2.77 10.86 -1.71
N ILE A 60 -2.87 10.90 -3.04
CA ILE A 60 -1.94 11.65 -3.88
C ILE A 60 -2.56 13.01 -4.15
N ASN A 61 -1.96 14.06 -3.62
CA ASN A 61 -2.40 15.44 -3.77
C ASN A 61 -1.51 16.14 -4.81
N LEU A 62 -2.14 16.73 -5.84
CA LEU A 62 -1.49 17.47 -6.92
C LEU A 62 -1.87 18.96 -6.80
N PRO A 63 -1.31 19.69 -5.82
CA PRO A 63 -1.67 21.08 -5.51
C PRO A 63 -1.51 22.05 -6.69
N GLN A 64 -0.52 21.83 -7.56
CA GLN A 64 -0.25 22.69 -8.71
C GLN A 64 -1.16 22.39 -9.91
N ASP A 65 -1.82 21.24 -9.89
CA ASP A 65 -2.70 20.77 -10.97
C ASP A 65 -4.19 20.75 -10.55
N GLY A 66 -4.49 21.02 -9.28
CA GLY A 66 -5.85 21.09 -8.75
C GLY A 66 -6.55 19.73 -8.59
N ILE A 67 -5.79 18.63 -8.58
CA ILE A 67 -6.30 17.25 -8.58
C ILE A 67 -5.89 16.51 -7.31
N ARG A 68 -6.79 15.68 -6.79
CA ARG A 68 -6.55 14.79 -5.66
C ARG A 68 -7.04 13.38 -6.00
N LEU A 69 -6.15 12.41 -5.88
CA LEU A 69 -6.45 10.99 -6.07
C LEU A 69 -6.54 10.34 -4.69
N ILE A 70 -7.70 9.79 -4.37
CA ILE A 70 -7.99 9.22 -3.05
C ILE A 70 -8.06 7.70 -3.19
N PHE A 71 -7.21 7.01 -2.43
CA PHE A 71 -7.07 5.56 -2.45
C PHE A 71 -7.60 4.96 -1.16
N ASP A 72 -8.32 3.86 -1.29
CA ASP A 72 -8.74 3.05 -0.15
C ASP A 72 -7.49 2.54 0.63
N PRO A 73 -7.47 2.62 1.96
CA PRO A 73 -6.28 2.28 2.75
C PRO A 73 -6.00 0.77 2.83
N ILE A 74 -7.01 -0.06 2.59
CA ILE A 74 -6.92 -1.52 2.66
C ILE A 74 -6.51 -2.07 1.29
N GLN A 75 -7.28 -1.77 0.25
CA GLN A 75 -7.05 -2.27 -1.10
C GLN A 75 -6.01 -1.47 -1.88
N GLN A 76 -5.67 -0.25 -1.42
CA GLN A 76 -4.73 0.66 -2.08
C GLN A 76 -5.11 0.95 -3.54
N ARG A 77 -6.43 0.97 -3.79
CA ARG A 77 -7.04 1.23 -5.09
C ARG A 77 -7.71 2.59 -5.11
N LEU A 78 -7.64 3.24 -6.26
CA LEU A 78 -8.23 4.56 -6.48
C LEU A 78 -9.75 4.47 -6.33
N LYS A 79 -10.31 5.14 -5.31
CA LYS A 79 -11.76 5.15 -5.05
C LYS A 79 -12.45 6.42 -5.53
N THR A 80 -11.73 7.54 -5.51
CA THR A 80 -12.28 8.86 -5.89
C THR A 80 -11.19 9.70 -6.54
N ILE A 81 -11.55 10.39 -7.61
CA ILE A 81 -10.75 11.44 -8.24
C ILE A 81 -11.46 12.76 -7.97
N GLU A 82 -10.81 13.67 -7.26
CA GLU A 82 -11.35 15.00 -7.01
C GLU A 82 -10.58 16.06 -7.80
N VAL A 83 -11.30 16.98 -8.41
CA VAL A 83 -10.75 18.26 -8.87
C VAL A 83 -11.19 19.30 -7.84
N PHE A 84 -10.26 19.80 -7.03
CA PHE A 84 -10.55 20.76 -5.96
C PHE A 84 -10.20 22.21 -6.35
N ASN A 85 -9.59 22.42 -7.51
CA ASN A 85 -9.35 23.75 -8.04
C ASN A 85 -9.54 23.78 -9.57
N MET A 86 -10.74 24.18 -9.98
CA MET A 86 -11.14 24.25 -11.39
C MET A 86 -10.27 25.21 -12.22
N LYS A 87 -9.59 26.19 -11.59
CA LYS A 87 -8.75 27.18 -12.27
C LYS A 87 -7.41 26.62 -12.77
N LEU A 88 -7.01 25.42 -12.31
CA LEU A 88 -5.71 24.81 -12.61
C LEU A 88 -5.80 23.67 -13.63
N VAL A 89 -6.98 23.39 -14.17
CA VAL A 89 -7.24 22.30 -15.11
C VAL A 89 -8.21 22.73 -16.21
N LYS A 90 -8.03 22.25 -17.45
CA LYS A 90 -9.07 22.28 -18.49
C LYS A 90 -9.78 20.94 -18.49
N LEU A 91 -11.12 20.95 -18.51
CA LEU A 91 -11.93 19.74 -18.47
C LEU A 91 -12.89 19.70 -19.65
N LYS A 92 -12.99 18.50 -20.24
CA LYS A 92 -13.91 18.17 -21.32
C LYS A 92 -14.79 16.98 -20.93
N TYR A 93 -15.98 16.94 -21.49
CA TYR A 93 -16.87 15.79 -21.45
C TYR A 93 -17.43 15.55 -22.84
N CYS A 94 -17.31 14.32 -23.34
CA CYS A 94 -17.59 13.98 -24.73
C CYS A 94 -16.84 14.90 -25.71
N SER A 95 -15.57 15.22 -25.41
CA SER A 95 -14.72 16.16 -26.15
C SER A 95 -15.17 17.63 -26.18
N LEU A 96 -16.26 17.98 -25.49
CA LEU A 96 -16.74 19.36 -25.37
C LEU A 96 -16.19 19.99 -24.07
N PRO A 97 -15.57 21.19 -24.14
CA PRO A 97 -15.04 21.86 -22.95
C PRO A 97 -16.18 22.42 -22.10
N PHE A 98 -16.18 22.10 -20.80
CA PHE A 98 -17.09 22.70 -19.81
C PHE A 98 -16.35 23.51 -18.73
N ASN A 99 -15.02 23.41 -18.69
CA ASN A 99 -14.16 24.21 -17.82
C ASN A 99 -12.84 24.53 -18.52
N SER A 100 -12.60 25.80 -18.83
CA SER A 100 -11.34 26.30 -19.38
C SER A 100 -11.19 27.80 -19.03
N PRO A 101 -10.08 28.47 -19.39
CA PRO A 101 -9.98 29.93 -19.26
C PRO A 101 -11.06 30.68 -20.06
N GLU A 102 -11.59 30.04 -21.10
CA GLU A 102 -12.61 30.58 -22.01
C GLU A 102 -14.04 30.12 -21.64
N VAL A 103 -14.18 28.97 -20.97
CA VAL A 103 -15.48 28.38 -20.59
C VAL A 103 -15.56 28.28 -19.07
N VAL A 104 -16.47 29.04 -18.47
CA VAL A 104 -16.70 29.03 -17.02
C VAL A 104 -17.63 27.87 -16.65
N PRO A 105 -17.30 27.02 -15.67
CA PRO A 105 -18.17 25.93 -15.24
C PRO A 105 -19.30 26.46 -14.34
N SER A 106 -20.19 27.25 -14.93
CA SER A 106 -21.43 27.69 -14.30
C SER A 106 -22.40 26.52 -14.18
N ILE A 107 -23.45 26.68 -13.38
CA ILE A 107 -24.45 25.62 -13.25
C ILE A 107 -25.19 25.33 -14.56
N GLU A 108 -25.46 26.38 -15.34
CA GLU A 108 -26.06 26.28 -16.68
C GLU A 108 -25.15 25.51 -17.63
N GLU A 109 -23.83 25.75 -17.57
CA GLU A 109 -22.87 25.01 -18.39
C GLU A 109 -22.82 23.52 -17.99
N ILE A 110 -22.91 23.22 -16.68
CA ILE A 110 -22.98 21.84 -16.20
C ILE A 110 -24.27 21.15 -16.67
N GLU A 111 -25.42 21.82 -16.58
CA GLU A 111 -26.70 21.28 -17.07
C GLU A 111 -26.70 21.10 -18.59
N HIS A 112 -26.10 22.03 -19.33
CA HIS A 112 -25.93 21.92 -20.78
C HIS A 112 -25.02 20.75 -21.17
N SER A 113 -23.89 20.59 -20.46
CA SER A 113 -22.90 19.56 -20.76
C SER A 113 -23.32 18.15 -20.33
N PHE A 114 -23.97 17.99 -19.17
CA PHE A 114 -24.27 16.68 -18.57
C PHE A 114 -25.76 16.31 -18.59
N GLY A 115 -26.63 17.24 -18.97
CA GLY A 115 -28.07 17.04 -19.06
C GLY A 115 -28.80 17.10 -17.72
N ALA A 116 -30.02 16.59 -17.71
CA ALA A 116 -30.90 16.61 -16.54
C ALA A 116 -30.37 15.73 -15.40
N THR A 117 -30.56 16.18 -14.17
CA THR A 117 -30.13 15.47 -12.95
C THR A 117 -31.18 15.53 -11.85
N HIS A 118 -30.96 14.76 -10.77
CA HIS A 118 -31.79 14.83 -9.57
C HIS A 118 -31.68 16.21 -8.91
N PRO A 119 -32.70 16.63 -8.12
CA PRO A 119 -32.64 17.90 -7.40
C PRO A 119 -31.37 17.98 -6.55
N GLY A 120 -30.63 19.08 -6.69
CA GLY A 120 -29.40 19.26 -5.94
C GLY A 120 -29.64 19.37 -4.43
N VAL A 121 -28.61 19.01 -3.67
CA VAL A 121 -28.66 18.92 -2.21
C VAL A 121 -27.81 20.03 -1.62
N TYR A 122 -28.38 20.81 -0.70
CA TYR A 122 -27.64 21.85 0.00
C TYR A 122 -27.15 21.34 1.36
N ASP A 123 -25.85 21.45 1.59
CA ASP A 123 -25.20 21.21 2.87
C ASP A 123 -24.96 22.57 3.56
N ALA A 124 -25.84 22.91 4.51
CA ALA A 124 -25.75 24.14 5.29
C ALA A 124 -24.51 24.20 6.19
N ALA A 125 -23.97 23.08 6.63
CA ALA A 125 -22.76 23.07 7.46
C ALA A 125 -21.52 23.45 6.64
N LYS A 126 -21.49 22.99 5.38
CA LYS A 126 -20.37 23.27 4.47
C LYS A 126 -20.57 24.49 3.58
N GLN A 127 -21.77 25.06 3.56
CA GLN A 127 -22.13 26.14 2.63
C GLN A 127 -21.92 25.72 1.17
N LEU A 128 -22.25 24.46 0.87
CA LEU A 128 -22.06 23.85 -0.45
C LEU A 128 -23.39 23.32 -0.97
N PHE A 129 -23.70 23.67 -2.20
CA PHE A 129 -24.76 23.06 -2.99
C PHE A 129 -24.14 22.00 -3.91
N ALA A 130 -24.68 20.78 -3.90
CA ALA A 130 -24.16 19.66 -4.66
C ALA A 130 -25.16 19.22 -5.75
N LEU A 131 -24.66 19.07 -6.99
CA LEU A 131 -25.36 18.39 -8.08
C LEU A 131 -24.75 17.00 -8.28
N HIS A 132 -25.60 15.97 -8.30
CA HIS A 132 -25.18 14.58 -8.35
C HIS A 132 -25.61 13.91 -9.64
N PHE A 133 -24.63 13.56 -10.47
CA PHE A 133 -24.82 12.67 -11.62
C PHE A 133 -24.35 11.27 -11.26
N ARG A 134 -24.63 10.31 -12.14
CA ARG A 134 -24.13 8.95 -11.99
C ARG A 134 -22.60 8.93 -12.06
N GLY A 135 -21.95 8.66 -10.92
CA GLY A 135 -20.49 8.61 -10.78
C GLY A 135 -19.75 9.94 -10.86
N LEU A 136 -20.47 11.06 -10.75
CA LEU A 136 -19.92 12.40 -10.86
C LEU A 136 -20.69 13.36 -9.96
N SER A 137 -20.01 14.26 -9.27
CA SER A 137 -20.66 15.31 -8.47
C SER A 137 -19.96 16.63 -8.62
N PHE A 138 -20.74 17.71 -8.64
CA PHE A 138 -20.28 19.09 -8.71
C PHE A 138 -20.72 19.85 -7.45
N TYR A 139 -19.81 20.65 -6.90
CA TYR A 139 -20.04 21.41 -5.67
C TYR A 139 -19.88 22.91 -5.92
N PHE A 140 -20.92 23.65 -5.56
CA PHE A 140 -21.05 25.08 -5.73
C PHE A 140 -21.07 25.75 -4.35
N PRO A 141 -20.22 26.75 -4.10
CA PRO A 141 -20.28 27.50 -2.85
C PRO A 141 -21.52 28.40 -2.85
N VAL A 142 -22.28 28.40 -1.76
CA VAL A 142 -23.50 29.20 -1.60
C VAL A 142 -23.47 29.92 -0.26
N ASP A 143 -23.75 31.22 -0.24
CA ASP A 143 -23.78 32.04 0.98
C ASP A 143 -25.06 31.75 1.81
N SER A 144 -24.90 31.65 3.13
CA SER A 144 -25.91 31.14 4.09
C SER A 144 -27.13 32.03 4.24
N LYS A 145 -27.01 33.29 3.82
CA LYS A 145 -28.04 34.33 4.02
C LYS A 145 -29.28 34.16 3.15
N LEU A 146 -29.31 33.15 2.28
CA LEU A 146 -30.38 32.90 1.31
C LEU A 146 -31.22 31.67 1.72
N GLN A 147 -32.16 31.72 2.67
CA GLN A 147 -33.15 30.62 2.91
C GLN A 147 -34.49 31.24 3.41
N PRO A 148 -35.70 30.64 3.23
CA PRO A 148 -36.02 29.23 2.93
C PRO A 148 -37.07 29.00 1.82
N GLY A 149 -36.90 27.93 1.02
CA GLY A 149 -37.91 27.50 0.03
C GLY A 149 -37.40 26.41 -0.92
N TYR A 150 -36.65 25.44 -0.40
CA TYR A 150 -35.85 24.50 -1.19
C TYR A 150 -36.61 23.25 -1.64
N ALA A 151 -37.76 23.44 -2.29
CA ALA A 151 -38.56 22.31 -2.77
C ALA A 151 -38.33 21.97 -4.24
N HIS A 152 -37.90 22.91 -5.10
CA HIS A 152 -38.07 22.78 -6.58
C HIS A 152 -36.84 23.13 -7.44
N GLY A 153 -35.64 22.76 -7.00
CA GLY A 153 -34.43 22.92 -7.83
C GLY A 153 -33.94 24.37 -7.98
N LEU A 154 -32.89 24.56 -8.78
CA LEU A 154 -32.07 25.78 -8.83
C LEU A 154 -32.76 27.04 -9.34
N GLY A 155 -33.88 26.91 -10.05
CA GLY A 155 -34.67 28.07 -10.51
C GLY A 155 -35.20 28.96 -9.38
N SER A 156 -35.16 28.50 -8.12
CA SER A 156 -35.52 29.30 -6.94
C SER A 156 -34.34 29.98 -6.24
N LEU A 157 -33.08 29.72 -6.65
CA LEU A 157 -31.90 30.33 -6.05
C LEU A 157 -31.62 31.72 -6.62
N HIS A 158 -31.90 32.75 -5.83
CA HIS A 158 -31.50 34.12 -6.14
C HIS A 158 -30.09 34.38 -5.62
N PHE A 159 -29.11 34.47 -6.53
CA PHE A 159 -27.75 34.84 -6.16
C PHE A 159 -27.63 36.37 -6.03
N PRO A 160 -26.87 36.92 -5.06
CA PRO A 160 -26.90 38.34 -4.70
C PRO A 160 -26.44 39.31 -5.81
N SER A 161 -25.97 38.81 -6.95
CA SER A 161 -25.46 39.59 -8.09
C SER A 161 -26.08 39.22 -9.45
N GLY A 162 -27.04 38.28 -9.50
CA GLY A 162 -27.51 37.70 -10.76
C GLY A 162 -26.48 36.84 -11.50
N ALA A 163 -25.28 36.64 -10.93
CA ALA A 163 -24.27 35.75 -11.49
C ALA A 163 -24.56 34.30 -11.11
N SER A 164 -24.52 33.42 -12.11
CA SER A 164 -24.68 31.97 -11.95
C SER A 164 -23.54 31.40 -11.09
N PRO A 165 -23.82 30.50 -10.13
CA PRO A 165 -22.79 29.93 -9.26
C PRO A 165 -21.83 29.07 -10.09
N VAL A 166 -20.56 29.08 -9.69
CA VAL A 166 -19.48 28.40 -10.40
C VAL A 166 -19.01 27.20 -9.59
N VAL A 167 -18.72 26.09 -10.27
CA VAL A 167 -18.15 24.89 -9.64
C VAL A 167 -16.86 25.23 -8.91
N SER A 168 -16.79 24.88 -7.63
CA SER A 168 -15.58 24.96 -6.82
C SER A 168 -14.83 23.63 -6.71
N LYS A 169 -15.58 22.52 -6.79
CA LYS A 169 -15.05 21.16 -6.67
C LYS A 169 -15.87 20.18 -7.51
N MET A 170 -15.19 19.20 -8.09
CA MET A 170 -15.77 18.06 -8.79
C MET A 170 -15.22 16.76 -8.21
N ALA A 171 -16.03 15.70 -8.18
CA ALA A 171 -15.59 14.37 -7.78
C ALA A 171 -16.10 13.30 -8.75
N ILE A 172 -15.22 12.41 -9.18
CA ILE A 172 -15.51 11.21 -9.97
C ILE A 172 -15.35 10.00 -9.07
N TYR A 173 -16.35 9.13 -9.03
CA TYR A 173 -16.40 7.98 -8.15
C TYR A 173 -17.27 6.87 -8.74
N SER A 174 -17.19 5.67 -8.17
CA SER A 174 -18.08 4.55 -8.50
C SER A 174 -19.12 4.38 -7.39
N GLY A 175 -20.36 4.10 -7.75
CA GLY A 175 -21.47 3.88 -6.82
C GLY A 175 -22.36 5.11 -6.64
N VAL A 176 -23.11 5.13 -5.53
CA VAL A 176 -24.24 6.06 -5.33
C VAL A 176 -23.79 7.44 -4.84
N SER A 177 -22.82 7.50 -3.92
CA SER A 177 -22.35 8.74 -3.30
C SER A 177 -20.83 8.75 -3.14
N VAL A 178 -20.24 9.94 -3.01
CA VAL A 178 -18.80 10.09 -2.72
C VAL A 178 -18.46 9.49 -1.34
N LEU A 179 -19.32 9.66 -0.35
CA LEU A 179 -19.08 9.21 1.03
C LEU A 179 -19.09 7.68 1.15
N ASP A 180 -19.99 7.03 0.41
CA ASP A 180 -20.14 5.57 0.41
C ASP A 180 -19.31 4.91 -0.71
N SER A 181 -18.51 5.69 -1.45
CA SER A 181 -17.73 5.19 -2.57
C SER A 181 -16.70 4.17 -2.08
N ARG A 182 -16.71 3.01 -2.76
CA ARG A 182 -15.73 1.95 -2.57
C ARG A 182 -14.89 1.83 -3.83
N PRO A 183 -13.60 1.48 -3.72
CA PRO A 183 -12.80 1.22 -4.90
C PRO A 183 -13.42 0.07 -5.71
N PRO A 184 -13.59 0.23 -7.04
CA PRO A 184 -14.02 -0.88 -7.88
C PRO A 184 -12.92 -1.94 -7.98
N ALA A 185 -13.25 -3.11 -8.54
CA ALA A 185 -12.26 -4.13 -8.86
C ALA A 185 -11.16 -3.54 -9.77
N LEU A 186 -9.93 -4.08 -9.68
CA LEU A 186 -8.85 -3.67 -10.58
C LEU A 186 -9.33 -3.79 -12.04
N PRO A 187 -9.36 -2.71 -12.83
CA PRO A 187 -9.82 -2.76 -14.21
C PRO A 187 -8.91 -3.65 -15.05
N LEU A 188 -9.47 -4.39 -16.02
CA LEU A 188 -8.68 -5.26 -16.90
C LEU A 188 -7.62 -4.49 -17.70
N SER A 189 -7.91 -3.24 -18.08
CA SER A 189 -6.94 -2.33 -18.72
C SER A 189 -5.71 -2.04 -17.86
N CYS A 190 -5.80 -2.25 -16.55
CA CYS A 190 -4.70 -2.07 -15.60
C CYS A 190 -3.94 -3.38 -15.33
N TYR A 191 -4.25 -4.50 -15.99
CA TYR A 191 -3.57 -5.76 -15.70
C TYR A 191 -2.18 -5.82 -16.30
N HIS A 192 -1.98 -5.21 -17.46
CA HIS A 192 -0.69 -5.17 -18.19
C HIS A 192 -0.04 -6.56 -18.34
N GLN A 193 -0.85 -7.59 -18.56
CA GLN A 193 -0.41 -9.01 -18.68
C GLN A 193 0.34 -9.53 -17.44
N GLN A 194 0.10 -8.94 -16.26
CA GLN A 194 0.70 -9.38 -15.01
C GLN A 194 -0.21 -10.32 -14.23
N LEU A 195 0.39 -11.10 -13.34
CA LEU A 195 -0.33 -11.88 -12.33
C LEU A 195 -0.51 -11.05 -11.07
N TYR A 196 -1.69 -11.14 -10.47
CA TYR A 196 -2.03 -10.48 -9.22
C TYR A 196 -2.44 -11.52 -8.18
N LEU A 197 -2.19 -11.21 -6.91
CA LEU A 197 -2.54 -12.06 -5.79
C LEU A 197 -3.93 -11.69 -5.26
N GLU A 198 -4.80 -12.69 -5.13
CA GLU A 198 -6.08 -12.57 -4.40
C GLU A 198 -5.92 -13.01 -2.95
N SER A 199 -5.21 -14.12 -2.71
CA SER A 199 -4.83 -14.56 -1.36
C SER A 199 -3.65 -15.54 -1.38
N ALA A 200 -2.88 -15.56 -0.29
CA ALA A 200 -1.80 -16.51 -0.05
C ALA A 200 -2.02 -17.27 1.26
N THR A 201 -2.16 -18.58 1.21
CA THR A 201 -2.20 -19.43 2.41
C THR A 201 -0.83 -19.99 2.70
N VAL A 202 -0.29 -19.76 3.90
CA VAL A 202 0.96 -20.37 4.33
C VAL A 202 0.72 -21.83 4.68
N LEU A 203 1.39 -22.75 3.98
CA LEU A 203 1.27 -24.18 4.19
C LEU A 203 2.26 -24.62 5.26
N ARG A 204 1.76 -25.12 6.40
CA ARG A 204 2.58 -25.64 7.50
C ARG A 204 2.22 -27.08 7.85
N ASN A 205 3.17 -27.81 8.42
CA ASN A 205 2.99 -29.12 9.02
C ASN A 205 3.72 -29.20 10.36
N ALA A 206 3.78 -30.39 10.98
CA ALA A 206 4.48 -30.62 12.24
C ALA A 206 5.99 -30.29 12.20
N TYR A 207 6.59 -30.21 11.01
CA TYR A 207 8.01 -29.94 10.80
C TYR A 207 8.31 -28.49 10.39
N GLY A 208 7.28 -27.62 10.36
CA GLY A 208 7.40 -26.20 10.02
C GLY A 208 6.72 -25.84 8.71
N THR A 209 7.17 -24.75 8.10
CA THR A 209 6.61 -24.22 6.86
C THR A 209 7.08 -25.02 5.66
N ARG A 210 6.14 -25.39 4.78
CA ARG A 210 6.39 -26.12 3.54
C ARG A 210 6.46 -25.20 2.32
N GLY A 211 5.68 -24.13 2.32
CA GLY A 211 5.52 -23.26 1.16
C GLY A 211 4.23 -22.43 1.24
N LEU A 212 3.75 -21.99 0.07
CA LEU A 212 2.53 -21.21 -0.07
C LEU A 212 1.57 -21.85 -1.08
N ARG A 213 0.27 -21.71 -0.81
CA ARG A 213 -0.78 -21.84 -1.82
C ARG A 213 -1.30 -20.46 -2.17
N LEU A 214 -1.32 -20.14 -3.45
CA LEU A 214 -1.64 -18.83 -3.98
C LEU A 214 -2.92 -18.92 -4.82
N GLN A 215 -3.89 -18.06 -4.52
CA GLN A 215 -4.99 -17.75 -5.41
C GLN A 215 -4.60 -16.51 -6.21
N LEU A 216 -4.43 -16.69 -7.51
CA LEU A 216 -3.93 -15.68 -8.43
C LEU A 216 -4.99 -15.33 -9.45
N TYR A 217 -4.89 -14.14 -10.02
CA TYR A 217 -5.71 -13.74 -11.16
C TYR A 217 -4.93 -12.93 -12.19
N THR A 218 -5.35 -13.02 -13.44
CA THR A 218 -4.76 -12.30 -14.58
C THR A 218 -5.80 -12.11 -15.68
N GLU A 219 -5.41 -11.50 -16.79
CA GLU A 219 -6.25 -11.29 -17.95
C GLU A 219 -6.31 -12.58 -18.76
N GLY A 220 -7.53 -13.07 -19.05
CA GLY A 220 -7.77 -14.28 -19.81
C GLY A 220 -7.30 -14.17 -21.26
N SER A 221 -7.12 -15.33 -21.91
CA SER A 221 -6.59 -15.42 -23.26
C SER A 221 -7.38 -14.61 -24.31
N ILE A 222 -6.64 -13.92 -25.18
CA ILE A 222 -7.10 -13.17 -26.36
C ILE A 222 -7.93 -14.04 -27.34
N ARG A 223 -7.91 -15.37 -27.21
CA ARG A 223 -8.76 -16.27 -28.02
C ARG A 223 -10.24 -16.15 -27.69
N SER A 224 -10.60 -15.56 -26.56
CA SER A 224 -11.98 -15.17 -26.26
C SER A 224 -12.25 -13.76 -26.80
N LEU A 225 -13.41 -13.55 -27.39
CA LEU A 225 -13.84 -12.26 -27.96
C LEU A 225 -13.94 -11.15 -26.90
N GLU A 226 -13.99 -11.50 -25.61
CA GLU A 226 -14.08 -10.55 -24.50
C GLU A 226 -12.94 -10.79 -23.49
N PRO A 227 -12.19 -9.73 -23.10
CA PRO A 227 -11.27 -9.78 -21.99
C PRO A 227 -12.02 -10.16 -20.71
N ARG A 228 -11.54 -11.19 -20.00
CA ARG A 228 -12.15 -11.67 -18.75
C ARG A 228 -11.10 -11.93 -17.69
N LYS A 229 -11.44 -11.71 -16.42
CA LYS A 229 -10.59 -12.11 -15.29
C LYS A 229 -10.48 -13.64 -15.29
N GLN A 230 -9.25 -14.16 -15.37
CA GLN A 230 -8.93 -15.57 -15.20
C GLN A 230 -8.34 -15.78 -13.81
N CYS A 231 -8.90 -16.72 -13.05
CA CYS A 231 -8.37 -17.11 -11.74
C CYS A 231 -7.62 -18.45 -11.84
N LEU A 232 -6.58 -18.60 -11.02
CA LEU A 232 -5.73 -19.79 -10.99
C LEU A 232 -5.20 -20.04 -9.58
N THR A 233 -5.16 -21.32 -9.18
CA THR A 233 -4.55 -21.75 -7.93
C THR A 233 -3.18 -22.35 -8.22
N ARG A 234 -2.14 -21.87 -7.52
CA ARG A 234 -0.75 -22.33 -7.68
C ARG A 234 -0.10 -22.55 -6.33
N GLU A 235 0.95 -23.37 -6.29
CA GLU A 235 1.75 -23.58 -5.09
C GLU A 235 3.22 -23.29 -5.38
N ILE A 236 3.91 -22.75 -4.38
CA ILE A 236 5.37 -22.66 -4.36
C ILE A 236 5.87 -23.30 -3.07
N LEU A 237 6.78 -24.26 -3.18
CA LEU A 237 7.28 -25.04 -2.06
C LEU A 237 8.77 -24.78 -1.83
N PHE A 238 9.21 -24.96 -0.60
CA PHE A 238 10.64 -25.03 -0.33
C PHE A 238 11.26 -26.24 -1.02
N GLY A 239 12.39 -26.02 -1.69
CA GLY A 239 13.03 -27.02 -2.54
C GLY A 239 12.68 -26.93 -4.03
N ASP A 240 11.66 -26.16 -4.41
CA ASP A 240 11.30 -25.92 -5.82
C ASP A 240 12.44 -25.22 -6.55
N SER A 241 12.69 -25.63 -7.80
CA SER A 241 13.67 -24.98 -8.67
C SER A 241 13.18 -23.62 -9.17
N CYS A 242 14.09 -22.84 -9.74
CA CYS A 242 13.73 -21.58 -10.40
C CYS A 242 12.70 -21.81 -11.53
N GLN A 243 12.81 -22.92 -12.26
CA GLN A 243 11.90 -23.30 -13.33
C GLN A 243 10.52 -23.63 -12.81
N ASP A 244 10.42 -24.33 -11.68
CA ASP A 244 9.13 -24.67 -11.05
C ASP A 244 8.40 -23.39 -10.62
N VAL A 245 9.11 -22.50 -9.94
CA VAL A 245 8.56 -21.20 -9.50
C VAL A 245 8.14 -20.35 -10.70
N ALA A 246 8.98 -20.22 -11.72
CA ALA A 246 8.66 -19.45 -12.92
C ALA A 246 7.51 -20.07 -13.74
N SER A 247 7.38 -21.39 -13.75
CA SER A 247 6.26 -22.08 -14.43
C SER A 247 4.93 -21.88 -13.71
N ASN A 248 4.96 -21.68 -12.39
CA ASN A 248 3.77 -21.42 -11.59
C ASN A 248 3.40 -19.93 -11.56
N LEU A 249 4.38 -19.02 -11.49
CA LEU A 249 4.17 -17.58 -11.27
C LEU A 249 4.52 -16.69 -12.45
N GLY A 250 5.00 -17.27 -13.56
CA GLY A 250 5.56 -16.51 -14.67
C GLY A 250 6.94 -15.92 -14.37
N ALA A 251 7.42 -15.09 -15.29
CA ALA A 251 8.70 -14.40 -15.15
C ALA A 251 8.65 -13.41 -13.98
N PRO A 252 9.71 -13.34 -13.15
CA PRO A 252 9.77 -12.36 -12.07
C PRO A 252 9.87 -10.94 -12.63
N SER A 253 9.32 -9.97 -11.90
CA SER A 253 9.43 -8.55 -12.24
C SER A 253 10.88 -8.07 -12.17
N ARG A 254 11.67 -8.66 -11.27
CA ARG A 254 13.11 -8.38 -11.12
C ARG A 254 13.84 -9.60 -10.58
N VAL A 255 15.10 -9.74 -10.99
CA VAL A 255 16.06 -10.66 -10.36
C VAL A 255 17.12 -9.84 -9.62
N PHE A 256 17.36 -10.16 -8.35
CA PHE A 256 18.36 -9.48 -7.52
C PHE A 256 19.35 -10.47 -6.92
N PHE A 257 20.65 -10.25 -7.14
CA PHE A 257 21.71 -11.11 -6.61
C PHE A 257 22.22 -10.55 -5.28
N LYS A 258 22.25 -11.39 -4.24
CA LYS A 258 22.78 -11.07 -2.92
C LYS A 258 24.32 -11.07 -2.99
N SER A 259 24.89 -10.02 -3.56
CA SER A 259 26.34 -9.83 -3.69
C SER A 259 27.05 -9.73 -2.34
N GLU A 260 26.36 -9.21 -1.32
CA GLU A 260 26.89 -9.05 0.03
C GLU A 260 26.05 -9.80 1.07
N ASP A 261 26.73 -10.50 1.98
CA ASP A 261 26.10 -11.08 3.17
C ASP A 261 26.65 -10.44 4.44
N LYS A 262 26.12 -9.25 4.77
CA LYS A 262 26.53 -8.50 5.97
C LYS A 262 26.32 -9.28 7.27
N MET A 263 25.40 -10.25 7.27
CA MET A 263 25.12 -11.10 8.43
C MET A 263 26.12 -12.25 8.60
N LYS A 264 27.00 -12.48 7.62
CA LYS A 264 28.04 -13.52 7.69
C LYS A 264 28.98 -13.32 8.88
N ILE A 265 29.11 -12.10 9.40
CA ILE A 265 29.91 -11.80 10.60
C ILE A 265 29.50 -12.61 11.83
N HIS A 266 28.24 -13.07 11.87
CA HIS A 266 27.69 -13.89 12.96
C HIS A 266 27.88 -15.39 12.73
N SER A 267 28.39 -15.81 11.55
CA SER A 267 28.69 -17.22 11.30
C SER A 267 29.95 -17.67 12.05
N PRO A 268 30.06 -18.96 12.42
CA PRO A 268 31.26 -19.50 13.04
C PRO A 268 32.52 -19.20 12.22
N SER A 269 33.65 -19.00 12.89
CA SER A 269 34.89 -18.48 12.29
C SER A 269 35.38 -19.23 11.04
N ALA A 270 35.12 -20.54 10.96
CA ALA A 270 35.42 -21.35 9.77
C ALA A 270 34.58 -20.93 8.54
N HIS A 271 33.30 -20.63 8.72
CA HIS A 271 32.37 -20.24 7.66
C HIS A 271 32.56 -18.77 7.23
N ARG A 272 33.01 -17.89 8.14
CA ARG A 272 33.36 -16.49 7.81
C ARG A 272 34.44 -16.39 6.72
N ARG A 273 35.45 -17.26 6.77
CA ARG A 273 36.63 -17.21 5.88
C ARG A 273 36.40 -17.82 4.49
N VAL A 274 35.34 -18.59 4.28
CA VAL A 274 35.03 -19.19 2.97
C VAL A 274 34.46 -18.11 2.04
N GLN A 275 35.22 -17.64 1.05
CA GLN A 275 34.65 -16.77 0.01
C GLN A 275 33.56 -17.53 -0.76
N SER A 276 32.35 -16.98 -0.81
CA SER A 276 31.28 -17.56 -1.61
C SER A 276 31.56 -17.25 -3.08
N LYS A 277 31.81 -18.28 -3.89
CA LYS A 277 32.00 -18.12 -5.34
C LYS A 277 30.71 -17.77 -6.09
N ARG A 278 29.56 -17.92 -5.42
CA ARG A 278 28.22 -17.68 -5.97
C ARG A 278 27.36 -16.96 -4.94
N SER A 279 26.45 -16.13 -5.42
CA SER A 279 25.52 -15.38 -4.59
C SER A 279 24.12 -15.95 -4.72
N ASP A 280 23.42 -16.07 -3.59
CA ASP A 280 21.99 -16.34 -3.60
C ASP A 280 21.28 -15.25 -4.40
N PHE A 281 20.12 -15.54 -4.96
CA PHE A 281 19.39 -14.56 -5.76
C PHE A 281 17.89 -14.64 -5.52
N PHE A 282 17.24 -13.50 -5.69
CA PHE A 282 15.81 -13.33 -5.50
C PHE A 282 15.11 -13.27 -6.85
N PHE A 283 13.94 -13.90 -6.92
CA PHE A 283 12.88 -13.52 -7.84
C PHE A 283 11.91 -12.61 -7.10
N ASN A 284 11.73 -11.39 -7.60
CA ASN A 284 10.81 -10.41 -7.01
C ASN A 284 9.52 -10.37 -7.85
N TYR A 285 8.38 -10.60 -7.20
CA TYR A 285 7.05 -10.55 -7.81
C TYR A 285 6.25 -9.40 -7.18
N PHE A 286 6.43 -8.18 -7.71
CA PHE A 286 5.93 -6.95 -7.09
C PHE A 286 4.40 -6.94 -6.94
N THR A 287 3.66 -7.37 -7.96
CA THR A 287 2.19 -7.46 -7.94
C THR A 287 1.63 -8.55 -7.03
N LEU A 288 2.48 -9.48 -6.59
CA LEU A 288 2.09 -10.51 -5.63
C LEU A 288 2.47 -10.14 -4.19
N GLY A 289 3.34 -9.13 -4.02
CA GLY A 289 3.94 -8.82 -2.73
C GLY A 289 4.89 -9.91 -2.23
N ILE A 290 5.52 -10.69 -3.13
CA ILE A 290 6.31 -11.87 -2.80
C ILE A 290 7.73 -11.76 -3.35
N ASP A 291 8.72 -12.08 -2.52
CA ASP A 291 10.08 -12.40 -2.97
C ASP A 291 10.42 -13.87 -2.69
N VAL A 292 11.05 -14.54 -3.64
CA VAL A 292 11.51 -15.93 -3.51
C VAL A 292 13.04 -15.95 -3.59
N LEU A 293 13.71 -16.40 -2.53
CA LEU A 293 15.16 -16.53 -2.47
C LEU A 293 15.60 -17.95 -2.84
N PHE A 294 16.47 -18.03 -3.82
CA PHE A 294 17.09 -19.27 -4.27
C PHE A 294 18.51 -19.40 -3.73
N ASP A 295 18.85 -20.63 -3.37
CA ASP A 295 20.21 -21.01 -3.01
C ASP A 295 21.13 -20.99 -4.23
N ALA A 296 22.27 -20.31 -4.13
CA ALA A 296 23.21 -20.14 -5.25
C ALA A 296 23.84 -21.44 -5.77
N ARG A 297 23.83 -22.51 -4.97
CA ARG A 297 24.44 -23.79 -5.30
C ARG A 297 23.42 -24.75 -5.88
N THR A 298 22.26 -24.86 -5.24
CA THR A 298 21.21 -25.82 -5.63
C THR A 298 20.15 -25.21 -6.54
N HIS A 299 20.07 -23.89 -6.64
CA HIS A 299 19.04 -23.14 -7.37
C HIS A 299 17.62 -23.47 -6.90
N LYS A 300 17.49 -23.87 -5.63
CA LYS A 300 16.25 -24.24 -4.98
C LYS A 300 15.78 -23.16 -4.01
N THR A 301 14.46 -23.02 -3.92
CA THR A 301 13.79 -22.09 -3.01
C THR A 301 14.13 -22.44 -1.56
N LYS A 302 14.67 -21.47 -0.82
CA LYS A 302 15.02 -21.63 0.61
C LYS A 302 14.39 -20.62 1.55
N LYS A 303 13.91 -19.50 1.01
CA LYS A 303 13.23 -18.44 1.77
C LYS A 303 12.20 -17.73 0.90
N ILE A 304 11.06 -17.38 1.49
CA ILE A 304 9.99 -16.61 0.85
C ILE A 304 9.66 -15.42 1.75
N ILE A 305 9.53 -14.23 1.18
CA ILE A 305 9.22 -12.98 1.90
C ILE A 305 7.87 -12.46 1.39
N LEU A 306 6.96 -12.16 2.32
CA LEU A 306 5.64 -11.61 2.06
C LEU A 306 5.62 -10.15 2.54
N HIS A 307 5.34 -9.20 1.66
CA HIS A 307 5.32 -7.76 1.96
C HIS A 307 3.89 -7.28 2.17
N THR A 308 3.65 -6.46 3.20
CA THR A 308 2.30 -5.93 3.50
C THR A 308 2.04 -4.53 2.94
N ASN A 309 3.08 -3.88 2.40
CA ASN A 309 3.03 -2.58 1.71
C ASN A 309 2.36 -1.45 2.52
N TYR A 310 2.73 -1.27 3.80
CA TYR A 310 2.28 -0.10 4.56
C TYR A 310 3.00 1.20 4.15
N PRO A 311 2.28 2.33 4.03
CA PRO A 311 2.90 3.65 4.02
C PRO A 311 3.79 3.84 5.24
N GLY A 312 4.89 4.57 5.08
CA GLY A 312 5.89 4.73 6.15
C GLY A 312 6.86 3.55 6.27
N HIS A 313 6.79 2.54 5.40
CA HIS A 313 7.86 1.55 5.24
C HIS A 313 8.74 1.89 4.04
N TYR A 314 10.02 1.53 4.11
CA TYR A 314 11.00 1.79 3.04
C TYR A 314 10.61 1.19 1.69
N ASN A 315 9.95 0.02 1.67
CA ASN A 315 9.50 -0.65 0.44
C ASN A 315 8.10 -0.21 0.00
N PHE A 316 7.48 0.78 0.66
CA PHE A 316 6.16 1.23 0.25
C PHE A 316 6.16 1.63 -1.23
N ASN A 317 5.07 1.31 -1.94
CA ASN A 317 4.90 1.54 -3.38
C ASN A 317 5.76 0.64 -4.31
N MET A 318 6.71 -0.13 -3.77
CA MET A 318 7.49 -1.09 -4.57
C MET A 318 6.71 -2.40 -4.77
N TYR A 319 5.85 -2.77 -3.84
CA TYR A 319 5.08 -4.01 -3.85
C TYR A 319 3.59 -3.73 -3.76
N HIS A 320 2.76 -4.67 -4.21
CA HIS A 320 1.38 -4.79 -3.78
C HIS A 320 1.36 -5.49 -2.42
N ARG A 321 0.29 -5.28 -1.64
CA ARG A 321 0.09 -5.99 -0.38
C ARG A 321 -0.10 -7.48 -0.65
N CYS A 322 0.68 -8.31 0.04
CA CYS A 322 0.49 -9.75 0.03
C CYS A 322 -0.66 -10.11 0.99
N GLU A 323 -1.79 -10.54 0.44
CA GLU A 323 -2.98 -10.97 1.20
C GLU A 323 -2.78 -12.36 1.83
N PHE A 324 -1.79 -12.48 2.72
CA PHE A 324 -1.42 -13.75 3.31
C PHE A 324 -2.28 -14.13 4.52
N GLN A 325 -2.39 -15.43 4.76
CA GLN A 325 -3.00 -16.02 5.93
C GLN A 325 -2.07 -17.09 6.50
N LEU A 326 -1.71 -16.93 7.77
CA LEU A 326 -0.86 -17.81 8.54
C LEU A 326 -1.61 -18.20 9.81
N GLN A 327 -1.70 -19.50 10.10
CA GLN A 327 -2.22 -20.01 11.36
C GLN A 327 -1.10 -20.65 12.18
N LEU A 328 -1.03 -20.31 13.46
CA LEU A 328 -0.07 -20.82 14.43
C LEU A 328 -0.77 -21.39 15.65
N ALA A 329 -0.19 -22.41 16.27
CA ALA A 329 -0.56 -22.78 17.62
C ALA A 329 -0.10 -21.67 18.58
N ALA A 330 -0.89 -21.40 19.61
CA ALA A 330 -0.52 -20.44 20.63
C ALA A 330 0.39 -21.08 21.67
N ASP A 331 1.31 -20.29 22.22
CA ASP A 331 2.18 -20.72 23.31
C ASP A 331 1.62 -20.31 24.68
N LYS A 332 0.77 -19.28 24.69
CA LYS A 332 0.26 -18.63 25.90
C LYS A 332 -1.27 -18.64 25.93
N VAL A 333 -1.80 -18.80 27.14
CA VAL A 333 -3.22 -18.63 27.44
C VAL A 333 -3.48 -17.15 27.72
N THR A 334 -4.56 -16.61 27.15
CA THR A 334 -5.06 -15.26 27.43
C THR A 334 -6.49 -15.36 27.95
N GLU A 335 -6.96 -14.39 28.75
CA GLU A 335 -8.33 -14.38 29.29
C GLU A 335 -9.38 -14.53 28.17
N ASP A 336 -9.12 -13.95 27.00
CA ASP A 336 -10.03 -13.93 25.85
C ASP A 336 -9.91 -15.15 24.92
N ALA A 337 -8.89 -16.01 25.07
CA ALA A 337 -8.67 -17.12 24.15
C ALA A 337 -7.89 -18.30 24.79
N PRO A 338 -8.43 -19.53 24.74
CA PRO A 338 -7.75 -20.72 25.26
C PRO A 338 -6.55 -21.10 24.39
N LEU A 339 -5.67 -21.97 24.92
CA LEU A 339 -4.45 -22.42 24.23
C LEU A 339 -4.77 -23.10 22.87
N ASP A 340 -5.86 -23.85 22.81
CA ASP A 340 -6.27 -24.58 21.61
C ASP A 340 -6.78 -23.68 20.47
N ALA A 341 -7.06 -22.40 20.75
CA ALA A 341 -7.49 -21.45 19.73
C ALA A 341 -6.27 -20.99 18.89
N PRO A 342 -6.25 -21.22 17.57
CA PRO A 342 -5.12 -20.85 16.73
C PRO A 342 -4.93 -19.33 16.65
N VAL A 343 -3.69 -18.88 16.59
CA VAL A 343 -3.34 -17.48 16.30
C VAL A 343 -3.38 -17.29 14.78
N THR A 344 -4.36 -16.53 14.29
CA THR A 344 -4.47 -16.18 12.88
C THR A 344 -3.74 -14.87 12.61
N ILE A 345 -2.80 -14.90 11.67
CA ILE A 345 -1.96 -13.77 11.28
C ILE A 345 -2.15 -13.48 9.80
N ASN A 346 -2.32 -12.21 9.47
CA ASN A 346 -2.49 -11.71 8.11
C ASN A 346 -1.81 -10.35 7.96
N ALA A 347 -1.92 -9.74 6.76
CA ALA A 347 -1.33 -8.44 6.45
C ALA A 347 -1.83 -7.27 7.33
N TYR A 348 -2.94 -7.46 8.05
CA TYR A 348 -3.62 -6.44 8.88
C TYR A 348 -3.37 -6.62 10.38
N SER A 349 -2.68 -7.70 10.76
CA SER A 349 -2.45 -8.03 12.16
C SER A 349 -1.42 -7.10 12.79
N LYS A 350 -1.61 -6.76 14.07
CA LYS A 350 -0.64 -5.99 14.85
C LYS A 350 0.26 -6.90 15.69
N TRP A 351 1.51 -6.50 15.84
CA TRP A 351 2.56 -7.29 16.48
C TRP A 351 2.31 -7.52 17.97
N ASP A 352 1.86 -6.51 18.70
CA ASP A 352 1.46 -6.57 20.10
C ASP A 352 0.38 -7.63 20.35
N THR A 353 -0.63 -7.71 19.48
CA THR A 353 -1.64 -8.79 19.56
C THR A 353 -1.02 -10.17 19.35
N ILE A 354 -0.11 -10.32 18.39
CA ILE A 354 0.55 -11.59 18.07
C ILE A 354 1.50 -12.02 19.20
N ALA A 355 2.35 -11.10 19.67
CA ALA A 355 3.36 -11.33 20.70
C ALA A 355 2.74 -11.62 22.08
N SER A 356 1.50 -11.21 22.31
CA SER A 356 0.76 -11.58 23.53
C SER A 356 0.46 -13.09 23.61
N ARG A 357 0.31 -13.76 22.47
CA ARG A 357 -0.06 -15.18 22.38
C ARG A 357 1.07 -16.11 21.97
N LEU A 358 2.14 -15.57 21.40
CA LEU A 358 3.34 -16.30 21.00
C LEU A 358 4.53 -15.96 21.91
N THR A 359 5.58 -16.77 21.85
CA THR A 359 6.84 -16.55 22.57
C THR A 359 7.97 -16.27 21.56
N PRO A 360 7.96 -15.11 20.87
CA PRO A 360 9.03 -14.75 19.95
C PRO A 360 10.35 -14.49 20.69
N ALA A 361 11.44 -14.42 19.93
CA ALA A 361 12.75 -14.07 20.47
C ALA A 361 12.72 -12.73 21.24
N GLU A 362 13.23 -12.72 22.48
CA GLU A 362 13.15 -11.57 23.39
C GLU A 362 13.82 -10.31 22.86
N ARG A 363 14.91 -10.47 22.10
CA ARG A 363 15.68 -9.35 21.55
C ARG A 363 15.54 -9.29 20.03
N PRO A 364 14.83 -8.28 19.49
CA PRO A 364 14.72 -8.13 18.04
C PRO A 364 16.04 -7.66 17.42
N VAL A 365 16.24 -8.03 16.17
CA VAL A 365 17.28 -7.44 15.32
C VAL A 365 16.75 -6.12 14.76
N VAL A 366 17.49 -5.03 14.97
CA VAL A 366 17.13 -3.71 14.43
C VAL A 366 17.63 -3.58 13.00
N LEU A 367 16.73 -3.27 12.07
CA LEU A 367 17.03 -3.08 10.66
C LEU A 367 17.05 -1.59 10.30
N HIS A 368 18.22 -1.09 9.95
CA HIS A 368 18.40 0.23 9.34
C HIS A 368 18.59 0.06 7.83
N ARG A 369 17.55 0.33 7.05
CA ARG A 369 17.67 0.37 5.59
C ARG A 369 18.31 1.70 5.19
N VAL A 370 19.32 1.62 4.32
CA VAL A 370 19.98 2.76 3.68
C VAL A 370 19.94 2.50 2.18
N GLY A 371 19.54 3.50 1.39
CA GLY A 371 19.43 3.35 -0.06
C GLY A 371 20.78 3.08 -0.72
N SER A 372 20.78 2.34 -1.83
CA SER A 372 21.98 2.13 -2.65
C SER A 372 22.57 3.42 -3.22
N THR A 373 21.75 4.48 -3.29
CA THR A 373 22.13 5.85 -3.70
C THR A 373 22.41 6.78 -2.50
N ASN A 374 22.59 6.23 -1.30
CA ASN A 374 22.86 7.00 -0.07
C ASN A 374 21.76 8.00 0.32
N THR A 375 20.53 7.81 -0.19
CA THR A 375 19.36 8.51 0.32
C THR A 375 18.99 7.93 1.68
N ALA A 376 18.96 8.79 2.70
CA ALA A 376 18.62 8.40 4.05
C ALA A 376 17.17 7.88 4.10
N ASN A 377 16.96 6.72 4.71
CA ASN A 377 15.62 6.23 4.99
C ASN A 377 14.96 7.16 6.00
N VAL A 378 13.97 7.94 5.52
CA VAL A 378 13.25 8.93 6.31
C VAL A 378 12.26 8.32 7.30
N PHE A 379 11.99 7.01 7.21
CA PHE A 379 10.99 6.33 8.03
C PHE A 379 11.55 5.69 9.31
N GLY A 380 12.87 5.69 9.47
CA GLY A 380 13.52 5.07 10.64
C GLY A 380 13.68 3.55 10.50
N SER A 381 14.02 2.90 11.61
CA SER A 381 14.31 1.46 11.66
C SER A 381 13.06 0.61 11.87
N THR A 382 13.14 -0.65 11.43
CA THR A 382 12.18 -1.71 11.77
C THR A 382 12.81 -2.74 12.70
N PHE A 383 11.99 -3.54 13.36
CA PHE A 383 12.41 -4.56 14.32
C PHE A 383 12.07 -5.95 13.80
N SER A 384 13.05 -6.84 13.73
CA SER A 384 12.86 -8.23 13.28
C SER A 384 12.82 -9.19 14.45
N TYR A 385 11.69 -9.85 14.63
CA TYR A 385 11.46 -10.85 15.68
C TYR A 385 11.43 -12.25 15.06
N GLY A 386 12.29 -13.13 15.56
CA GLY A 386 12.30 -14.54 15.16
C GLY A 386 11.28 -15.37 15.95
N TYR A 387 10.58 -16.27 15.29
CA TYR A 387 9.71 -17.26 15.89
C TYR A 387 9.70 -18.52 15.02
N GLN A 388 10.19 -19.64 15.56
CA GLN A 388 10.34 -20.91 14.80
C GLN A 388 11.15 -20.68 13.50
N ASP A 389 10.54 -20.97 12.35
CA ASP A 389 11.07 -20.81 11.00
C ASP A 389 10.56 -19.54 10.29
N ILE A 390 10.17 -18.54 11.09
CA ILE A 390 9.51 -17.30 10.67
C ILE A 390 10.22 -16.10 11.27
N ILE A 391 10.36 -15.02 10.50
CA ILE A 391 10.78 -13.70 10.99
C ILE A 391 9.69 -12.69 10.67
N PHE A 392 9.27 -11.94 11.69
CA PHE A 392 8.35 -10.81 11.58
C PHE A 392 9.15 -9.51 11.56
N GLU A 393 9.10 -8.76 10.47
CA GLU A 393 9.60 -7.38 10.42
C GLU A 393 8.47 -6.44 10.84
N VAL A 394 8.68 -5.69 11.92
CA VAL A 394 7.67 -4.87 12.58
C VAL A 394 8.07 -3.41 12.53
N MET A 395 7.12 -2.56 12.15
CA MET A 395 7.27 -1.10 12.12
C MET A 395 7.08 -0.49 13.52
N PRO A 396 7.55 0.75 13.75
CA PRO A 396 7.36 1.44 15.04
C PRO A 396 5.89 1.58 15.50
N ASN A 397 4.95 1.55 14.56
CA ASN A 397 3.50 1.62 14.82
C ASN A 397 2.86 0.22 15.03
N ASN A 398 3.65 -0.81 15.33
CA ASN A 398 3.25 -2.21 15.55
C ASN A 398 2.64 -2.96 14.35
N TYR A 399 2.60 -2.38 13.16
CA TYR A 399 2.21 -3.12 11.96
C TYR A 399 3.35 -3.99 11.45
N ILE A 400 3.01 -5.19 10.96
CA ILE A 400 3.97 -6.08 10.30
C ILE A 400 4.25 -5.51 8.91
N ALA A 401 5.50 -5.14 8.63
CA ALA A 401 5.95 -4.71 7.30
C ALA A 401 6.20 -5.90 6.36
N SER A 402 6.79 -6.97 6.88
CA SER A 402 7.02 -8.19 6.12
C SER A 402 7.07 -9.44 6.99
N LEU A 403 6.72 -10.57 6.37
CA LEU A 403 6.85 -11.91 6.93
C LEU A 403 7.87 -12.68 6.12
N THR A 404 8.94 -13.15 6.75
CA THR A 404 9.94 -14.00 6.11
C THR A 404 9.79 -15.43 6.60
N LEU A 405 9.56 -16.35 5.66
CA LEU A 405 9.47 -17.79 5.89
C LEU A 405 10.74 -18.44 5.35
N TYR A 406 11.36 -19.36 6.09
CA TYR A 406 12.54 -20.08 5.60
C TYR A 406 12.51 -21.55 5.99
N HIS A 407 13.13 -22.40 5.18
CA HIS A 407 13.29 -23.80 5.55
C HIS A 407 14.58 -23.99 6.37
N PRO A 408 14.49 -24.51 7.61
CA PRO A 408 15.66 -24.90 8.38
C PRO A 408 16.49 -25.97 7.67
N PRO A 409 17.83 -25.88 7.66
CA PRO A 409 18.65 -27.05 7.42
C PRO A 409 18.59 -27.97 8.67
N ALA A 410 17.68 -28.96 8.65
CA ALA A 410 17.42 -29.96 9.73
C ALA A 410 16.59 -29.43 10.93
N PRO A 411 15.86 -30.29 11.68
CA PRO A 411 14.83 -29.84 12.63
C PRO A 411 15.41 -29.02 13.78
N PHE A 412 14.91 -27.80 13.96
CA PHE A 412 15.31 -26.88 15.04
C PHE A 412 14.94 -27.46 16.41
N HIS A 413 15.91 -27.55 17.32
CA HIS A 413 15.65 -27.57 18.75
C HIS A 413 15.64 -26.13 19.26
N VAL A 414 14.56 -25.75 19.97
CA VAL A 414 14.36 -24.41 20.58
C VAL A 414 15.53 -24.00 21.51
N ALA A 415 16.32 -24.96 21.98
CA ALA A 415 17.46 -24.74 22.85
C ALA A 415 18.62 -23.93 22.21
N ASP A 416 18.76 -23.93 20.88
CA ASP A 416 19.97 -23.42 20.20
C ASP A 416 20.07 -21.88 20.16
N TRP A 417 18.99 -21.16 20.47
CA TRP A 417 19.05 -19.70 20.61
C TRP A 417 19.60 -19.27 21.98
N ASN A 418 19.24 -20.00 23.04
CA ASN A 418 19.58 -19.64 24.42
C ASN A 418 21.01 -20.06 24.80
N THR A 419 21.58 -21.09 24.19
CA THR A 419 22.92 -21.58 24.51
C THR A 419 24.06 -20.68 24.03
N THR A 420 23.81 -19.74 23.11
CA THR A 420 24.86 -18.84 22.61
C THR A 420 25.17 -17.66 23.55
N THR A 421 24.47 -17.54 24.69
CA THR A 421 24.65 -16.41 25.64
C THR A 421 25.22 -16.80 27.00
N ASN A 422 25.34 -18.09 27.35
CA ASN A 422 25.68 -18.52 28.71
C ASN A 422 26.99 -19.29 28.89
N SER A 423 27.85 -19.39 27.87
CA SER A 423 29.19 -20.00 28.01
C SER A 423 30.31 -18.96 27.97
N SER A 424 30.41 -18.14 29.00
CA SER A 424 31.70 -17.53 29.39
C SER A 424 31.70 -17.13 30.87
N SER A 425 31.93 -18.11 31.75
CA SER A 425 32.41 -17.86 33.10
C SER A 425 33.94 -18.01 33.16
N SER A 426 34.56 -17.08 33.89
CA SER A 426 35.89 -17.07 34.50
C SER A 426 37.14 -16.94 33.62
N SER A 427 37.67 -15.72 33.50
CA SER A 427 39.03 -15.39 34.01
C SER A 427 39.31 -13.86 33.94
N SER A 428 39.44 -13.25 35.11
CA SER A 428 40.21 -12.05 35.49
C SER A 428 40.87 -11.16 34.41
N SER A 429 40.62 -9.85 34.45
CA SER A 429 41.47 -8.87 35.16
C SER A 429 41.10 -7.41 34.81
N SER A 430 41.35 -6.56 35.80
CA SER A 430 41.08 -5.12 35.97
C SER A 430 41.56 -4.17 34.87
N ALA A 431 40.75 -3.15 34.55
CA ALA A 431 41.20 -1.76 34.41
C ALA A 431 40.01 -0.79 34.43
N VAL A 432 40.11 0.23 35.29
CA VAL A 432 39.18 1.34 35.50
C VAL A 432 39.42 2.43 34.46
N SER A 433 38.36 2.97 33.86
CA SER A 433 38.34 4.38 33.47
C SER A 433 36.91 4.94 33.37
N THR A 434 36.68 5.95 34.21
CA THR A 434 35.53 6.84 34.29
C THR A 434 35.41 7.76 33.07
N SER A 435 34.18 8.00 32.58
CA SER A 435 33.58 9.35 32.48
C SER A 435 32.31 9.37 31.63
N GLY A 436 31.35 10.23 32.02
CA GLY A 436 30.42 10.86 31.07
C GLY A 436 28.93 10.53 31.18
N ASN A 437 28.29 10.78 32.33
CA ASN A 437 26.84 10.92 32.42
C ASN A 437 26.34 12.08 31.53
N ARG A 438 25.39 11.82 30.63
CA ARG A 438 24.44 12.82 30.14
C ARG A 438 23.03 12.24 30.20
N ASN A 439 22.31 12.64 31.25
CA ASN A 439 20.85 12.55 31.31
C ASN A 439 20.25 13.41 30.19
N MET A 440 19.38 12.84 29.37
CA MET A 440 18.34 13.59 28.66
C MET A 440 16.99 13.03 29.05
N LEU A 441 16.19 13.87 29.69
CA LEU A 441 14.81 13.61 30.07
C LEU A 441 13.96 13.35 28.82
N PHE A 442 13.23 12.24 28.81
CA PHE A 442 12.13 12.01 27.89
C PHE A 442 10.90 12.78 28.39
N GLN A 443 10.36 13.64 27.53
CA GLN A 443 9.08 14.30 27.72
C GLN A 443 7.98 13.44 27.07
N GLU A 444 6.98 13.04 27.85
CA GLU A 444 5.84 12.24 27.37
C GLU A 444 4.99 13.01 26.34
N PRO A 445 4.53 12.38 25.25
CA PRO A 445 3.60 13.01 24.31
C PRO A 445 2.13 12.86 24.76
N LYS A 446 1.38 13.96 24.70
CA LYS A 446 -0.09 14.01 24.91
C LYS A 446 -0.86 13.33 23.77
N PRO A 447 -2.02 12.70 24.03
CA PRO A 447 -2.83 12.07 22.99
C PRO A 447 -3.73 13.09 22.27
N GLY A 448 -3.94 12.95 20.95
CA GLY A 448 -5.09 13.58 20.28
C GLY A 448 -4.89 14.29 18.94
N GLN A 449 -3.81 14.08 18.19
CA GLN A 449 -3.73 14.56 16.79
C GLN A 449 -3.32 13.42 15.85
N SER A 450 -4.18 13.15 14.87
CA SER A 450 -3.84 12.31 13.72
C SER A 450 -2.72 13.01 12.93
N ASN A 451 -1.48 12.58 13.14
CA ASN A 451 -0.34 13.09 12.40
C ASN A 451 -0.43 12.60 10.95
N ILE A 452 -0.96 13.44 10.06
CA ILE A 452 -0.89 13.25 8.61
C ILE A 452 0.54 13.56 8.19
N ARG A 453 1.23 12.56 7.63
CA ARG A 453 2.60 12.74 7.15
C ARG A 453 2.56 13.15 5.67
N ILE A 454 3.25 14.24 5.34
CA ILE A 454 3.42 14.73 3.98
C ILE A 454 4.83 14.32 3.52
N THR A 455 4.92 13.50 2.49
CA THR A 455 6.20 13.25 1.79
C THR A 455 6.13 13.89 0.42
N ALA A 456 7.10 14.77 0.13
CA ALA A 456 7.29 15.46 -1.14
C ALA A 456 8.15 14.64 -2.11
#